data_AF-A0A7S0E8Z1-F1
#
_entry.id   AF-A0A7S0E8Z1-F1
#
_cell.length_a   1.000
_cell.length_b   1.000
_cell.length_c   1.000
_cell.angle_alpha   90.00
_cell.angle_beta   90.00
_cell.angle_gamma   90.00
#
_symmetry.space_group_name_H-M   'P 1'
#
loop_
_entity.id
_entity.type
_entity.pdbx_description
1 polymer ?
#
loop_
_entity_poly.entity_id
_entity_poly.type
_entity_poly.pdbx_seq_one_letter_code
_entity_poly.pdbx_strand_id
1 'polypeptide(L)'
;VKPGVGGSDEKMGKTRMTVLDVKASVANLRSQLLGARLANIYDLDAKTYLLKTNKSGEKCLVLLESGIRFHTTEYMRDKSNMPSGFTLKLRKHIRMKRIEEVKQLG
;
A
#
# COMPACT_ATOMS: atom_id res chain seq x y z
N VAL A 1 -32.66 -36.42 4.97
CA VAL A 1 -32.63 -34.95 4.88
C VAL A 1 -31.35 -34.53 4.14
N LYS A 2 -31.49 -33.90 2.97
CA LYS A 2 -30.48 -33.04 2.30
C LYS A 2 -31.14 -31.62 2.23
N PRO A 3 -30.44 -30.50 1.94
CA PRO A 3 -28.99 -30.17 1.95
C PRO A 3 -28.69 -28.73 2.53
N GLY A 4 -27.44 -28.26 2.45
CA GLY A 4 -27.01 -26.84 2.60
C GLY A 4 -26.77 -26.40 4.05
N VAL A 5 -25.76 -25.64 4.46
CA VAL A 5 -25.25 -24.31 4.03
C VAL A 5 -23.88 -24.15 4.74
N GLY A 6 -22.85 -23.46 4.27
CA GLY A 6 -22.61 -22.63 3.11
C GLY A 6 -21.10 -22.39 3.04
N GLY A 7 -20.55 -22.36 1.82
CA GLY A 7 -19.19 -21.92 1.60
C GLY A 7 -19.05 -20.49 2.12
N SER A 8 -18.07 -20.27 2.99
CA SER A 8 -17.53 -18.94 3.18
C SER A 8 -16.95 -18.52 1.84
N ASP A 9 -17.68 -17.68 1.11
CA ASP A 9 -17.15 -16.87 0.01
C ASP A 9 -16.03 -16.00 0.58
N GLU A 10 -14.85 -16.59 0.72
CA GLU A 10 -13.60 -15.88 0.68
C GLU A 10 -13.60 -15.19 -0.69
N LYS A 11 -14.03 -13.93 -0.70
CA LYS A 11 -13.91 -13.06 -1.87
C LYS A 11 -12.44 -13.07 -2.26
N MET A 12 -12.09 -13.96 -3.19
CA MET A 12 -10.81 -14.02 -3.86
C MET A 12 -10.60 -12.63 -4.45
N GLY A 13 -9.79 -11.83 -3.77
CA GLY A 13 -9.61 -10.42 -4.09
C GLY A 13 -9.21 -10.28 -5.55
N LYS A 14 -9.78 -9.28 -6.24
CA LYS A 14 -9.46 -8.97 -7.64
C LYS A 14 -7.96 -9.17 -7.90
N THR A 15 -7.62 -10.12 -8.77
CA THR A 15 -6.23 -10.52 -9.01
C THR A 15 -5.39 -9.39 -9.62
N ARG A 16 -6.05 -8.42 -10.27
CA ARG A 16 -5.43 -7.25 -10.91
C ARG A 16 -6.32 -6.02 -10.80
N MET A 17 -5.70 -4.86 -10.59
CA MET A 17 -6.38 -3.57 -10.69
C MET A 17 -6.63 -3.19 -12.15
N THR A 18 -7.88 -2.87 -12.50
CA THR A 18 -8.23 -2.27 -13.79
C THR A 18 -7.89 -0.78 -13.82
N VAL A 19 -7.95 -0.12 -14.99
CA VAL A 19 -7.73 1.34 -15.11
C VAL A 19 -8.69 2.13 -14.21
N LEU A 20 -9.96 1.69 -14.10
CA LEU A 20 -10.94 2.32 -13.23
C LEU A 20 -10.57 2.14 -11.74
N ASP A 21 -10.10 0.95 -11.35
CA ASP A 21 -9.62 0.70 -10.00
C ASP A 21 -8.39 1.57 -9.66
N VAL A 22 -7.45 1.71 -10.62
CA VAL A 22 -6.26 2.58 -10.47
C VAL A 22 -6.70 4.02 -10.25
N LYS A 23 -7.62 4.54 -11.05
CA LYS A 23 -8.12 5.91 -10.93
C LYS A 23 -8.78 6.16 -9.57
N ALA A 24 -9.58 5.22 -9.09
CA ALA A 24 -10.20 5.29 -7.77
C ALA A 24 -9.16 5.26 -6.64
N SER A 25 -8.18 4.34 -6.70
CA SER A 25 -7.12 4.25 -5.70
C SER A 25 -6.22 5.49 -5.70
N VAL A 26 -5.92 6.06 -6.85
CA VAL A 26 -5.15 7.33 -6.95
C VAL A 26 -5.93 8.47 -6.30
N ALA A 27 -7.23 8.60 -6.58
CA ALA A 27 -8.07 9.62 -5.95
C ALA A 27 -8.10 9.48 -4.42
N ASN A 28 -8.24 8.24 -3.92
CA ASN A 28 -8.22 7.95 -2.49
C ASN A 28 -6.85 8.23 -1.85
N LEU A 29 -5.75 7.82 -2.48
CA LEU A 29 -4.42 8.12 -1.97
C LEU A 29 -4.12 9.62 -1.98
N ARG A 30 -4.62 10.35 -2.98
CA ARG A 30 -4.42 11.80 -3.07
C ARG A 30 -5.07 12.53 -1.89
N SER A 31 -6.30 12.19 -1.50
CA SER A 31 -6.98 12.83 -0.36
C SER A 31 -6.23 12.56 0.96
N GLN A 32 -5.74 11.34 1.15
CA GLN A 32 -5.09 10.93 2.39
C GLN A 32 -3.62 11.36 2.48
N LEU A 33 -2.86 11.25 1.39
CA LEU A 33 -1.40 11.35 1.43
C LEU A 33 -0.82 12.69 1.00
N LEU A 34 -1.57 13.55 0.30
CA LEU A 34 -1.05 14.86 -0.08
C LEU A 34 -0.59 15.65 1.16
N GLY A 35 0.64 16.14 1.09
CA GLY A 35 1.31 16.85 2.17
C GLY A 35 1.86 15.97 3.29
N ALA A 36 1.61 14.65 3.28
CA ALA A 36 2.18 13.71 4.23
C ALA A 36 3.69 13.56 4.02
N ARG A 37 4.42 13.25 5.09
CA ARG A 37 5.84 12.89 5.03
C ARG A 37 6.01 11.39 5.08
N LEU A 38 6.91 10.86 4.25
CA LEU A 38 7.26 9.44 4.27
C LEU A 38 8.15 9.15 5.49
N ALA A 39 7.58 8.61 6.56
CA ALA A 39 8.28 8.34 7.80
C ALA A 39 9.23 7.13 7.67
N ASN A 40 8.77 6.04 7.06
CA ASN A 40 9.59 4.85 6.86
C ASN A 40 9.03 3.96 5.73
N ILE A 41 9.84 3.00 5.27
CA ILE A 41 9.48 2.01 4.24
C ILE A 41 9.88 0.64 4.76
N TYR A 42 9.02 -0.37 4.68
CA TYR A 42 9.31 -1.74 5.10
C TYR A 42 9.14 -2.71 3.93
N ASP A 43 9.93 -3.78 3.93
CA ASP A 43 9.68 -4.95 3.09
C ASP A 43 8.80 -5.94 3.84
N LEU A 44 7.79 -6.45 3.15
CA LEU A 44 7.05 -7.63 3.58
C LEU A 44 7.53 -8.87 2.82
N ASP A 45 7.78 -8.72 1.52
CA ASP A 45 8.38 -9.74 0.65
C ASP A 45 9.17 -9.06 -0.49
N ALA A 46 9.65 -9.85 -1.48
CA ALA A 46 10.46 -9.34 -2.60
C ALA A 46 9.73 -8.34 -3.53
N LYS A 47 8.40 -8.29 -3.51
CA LYS A 47 7.55 -7.44 -4.37
C LYS A 47 6.59 -6.54 -3.60
N THR A 48 6.49 -6.71 -2.28
CA THR A 48 5.51 -6.04 -1.42
C THR A 48 6.20 -5.13 -0.40
N TYR A 49 5.88 -3.85 -0.48
CA TYR A 49 6.41 -2.79 0.35
C TYR A 49 5.30 -2.15 1.18
N LEU A 50 5.64 -1.74 2.39
CA LEU A 50 4.75 -0.98 3.27
C LEU A 50 5.35 0.40 3.54
N LEU A 51 4.73 1.45 3.02
CA LEU A 51 5.16 2.83 3.22
C LEU A 51 4.39 3.42 4.39
N LYS A 52 5.11 3.82 5.44
CA LYS A 52 4.55 4.52 6.59
C LYS A 52 4.66 6.02 6.37
N THR A 53 3.53 6.70 6.35
CA THR A 53 3.46 8.16 6.21
C THR A 53 2.93 8.80 7.49
N ASN A 54 3.20 10.08 7.66
CA ASN A 54 2.65 10.90 8.72
C ASN A 54 2.11 12.21 8.13
N LYS A 55 0.84 12.50 8.38
CA LYS A 55 0.18 13.76 8.01
C LYS A 55 -0.42 14.37 9.28
N SER A 56 0.09 15.52 9.70
CA SER A 56 -0.43 16.26 10.86
C SER A 56 -0.54 15.43 12.16
N GLY A 57 0.35 14.45 12.36
CA GLY A 57 0.32 13.55 13.53
C GLY A 57 -0.40 12.23 13.28
N GLU A 58 -1.23 12.15 12.25
CA GLU A 58 -1.93 10.93 11.85
C GLU A 58 -1.02 10.02 11.01
N LYS A 59 -1.02 8.74 11.35
CA LYS A 59 -0.22 7.72 10.68
C LYS A 59 -1.10 7.05 9.62
N CYS A 60 -0.60 6.99 8.40
CA CYS A 60 -1.22 6.22 7.33
C CYS A 60 -0.20 5.19 6.82
N LEU A 61 -0.66 3.98 6.51
CA LEU A 61 0.16 2.93 5.91
C LEU A 61 -0.33 2.66 4.51
N VAL A 62 0.60 2.61 3.56
CA VAL A 62 0.31 2.32 2.15
C VAL A 62 0.97 1.00 1.80
N LEU A 63 0.17 0.02 1.41
CA LEU A 63 0.65 -1.23 0.87
C LEU A 63 0.89 -1.05 -0.64
N LEU A 64 2.07 -1.46 -1.10
CA LEU A 64 2.47 -1.44 -2.49
C LEU A 64 2.93 -2.83 -2.88
N GLU A 65 2.14 -3.54 -3.68
CA GLU A 65 2.51 -4.82 -4.25
C GLU A 65 2.76 -4.63 -5.75
N SER A 66 4.02 -4.81 -6.15
CA SER A 66 4.47 -4.55 -7.51
C SER A 66 3.65 -5.33 -8.54
N GLY A 67 3.09 -4.61 -9.52
CA GLY A 67 2.31 -5.18 -10.62
C GLY A 67 0.91 -5.70 -10.25
N ILE A 68 0.48 -5.55 -9.00
CA ILE A 68 -0.77 -6.16 -8.51
C ILE A 68 -1.71 -5.10 -7.94
N ARG A 69 -1.30 -4.41 -6.86
CA ARG A 69 -2.18 -3.48 -6.15
C ARG A 69 -1.46 -2.44 -5.32
N PHE A 70 -2.14 -1.33 -5.06
CA PHE A 70 -1.72 -0.31 -4.12
C PHE A 70 -2.92 0.30 -3.41
N HIS A 71 -2.85 0.46 -2.09
CA HIS A 71 -3.94 1.02 -1.27
C HIS A 71 -3.46 1.32 0.15
N THR A 72 -4.25 2.11 0.87
CA THR A 72 -4.06 2.31 2.32
C THR A 72 -4.51 1.09 3.10
N THR A 73 -3.84 0.76 4.20
CA THR A 73 -4.17 -0.38 5.05
C THR A 73 -4.07 -0.01 6.52
N GLU A 74 -4.95 -0.56 7.33
CA GLU A 74 -4.84 -0.51 8.81
C GLU A 74 -4.12 -1.74 9.36
N TYR A 75 -4.03 -2.81 8.56
CA TYR A 75 -3.42 -4.06 8.96
C TYR A 75 -1.89 -3.94 8.99
N MET A 76 -1.32 -4.14 10.17
CA MET A 76 0.10 -4.40 10.33
C MET A 76 0.37 -5.88 10.08
N ARG A 77 1.16 -6.16 9.05
CA ARG A 77 1.70 -7.51 8.78
C ARG A 77 3.02 -7.69 9.51
N ASP A 78 3.43 -8.94 9.71
CA ASP A 78 4.77 -9.27 10.19
C ASP A 78 5.81 -8.68 9.24
N LYS A 79 6.74 -7.92 9.81
CA LYS A 79 7.77 -7.19 9.06
C LYS A 79 9.02 -8.05 9.05
N SER A 80 9.71 -8.11 7.91
CA SER A 80 11.06 -8.66 7.90
C SER A 80 11.95 -7.85 8.85
N ASN A 81 12.70 -8.54 9.72
CA ASN A 81 13.69 -7.91 10.59
C ASN A 81 14.84 -7.29 9.79
N MET A 82 15.11 -7.79 8.58
CA MET A 82 16.16 -7.29 7.71
C MET A 82 15.56 -6.64 6.44
N PRO A 83 15.73 -5.32 6.23
CA PRO A 83 15.29 -4.67 5.00
C PRO A 83 16.15 -5.11 3.81
N SER A 84 15.56 -5.25 2.62
CA SER A 84 16.29 -5.52 1.39
C SER A 84 17.20 -4.34 1.01
N GLY A 85 18.22 -4.61 0.17
CA GLY A 85 19.07 -3.56 -0.41
C GLY A 85 18.28 -2.51 -1.20
N PHE A 86 17.19 -2.91 -1.85
CA PHE A 86 16.28 -1.99 -2.53
C PHE A 86 15.55 -1.08 -1.55
N THR A 87 15.00 -1.61 -0.45
CA THR A 87 14.37 -0.81 0.60
C THR A 87 15.38 0.11 1.29
N LEU A 88 16.63 -0.32 1.50
CA LEU A 88 17.69 0.56 1.99
C LEU A 88 17.96 1.72 1.01
N LYS A 89 18.00 1.45 -0.31
CA LYS A 89 18.12 2.48 -1.33
C LYS A 89 16.95 3.45 -1.30
N LEU A 90 15.69 2.98 -1.21
CA LEU A 90 14.53 3.85 -1.07
C LEU A 90 14.62 4.71 0.20
N ARG A 91 14.92 4.10 1.35
CA ARG A 91 15.08 4.82 2.62
C ARG A 91 16.17 5.90 2.56
N LYS A 92 17.25 5.68 1.81
CA LYS A 92 18.31 6.69 1.61
C LYS A 92 17.81 7.89 0.78
N HIS A 93 16.95 7.68 -0.21
CA HIS A 93 16.60 8.72 -1.18
C HIS A 93 15.26 9.43 -0.93
N ILE A 94 14.29 8.77 -0.29
CA ILE A 94 12.92 9.29 -0.18
C ILE A 94 12.35 9.35 1.24
N ARG A 95 13.03 8.78 2.24
CA ARG A 95 12.60 8.92 3.64
C ARG A 95 12.63 10.39 4.07
N MET A 96 11.64 10.79 4.88
CA MET A 96 11.36 12.16 5.33
C MET A 96 10.93 13.16 4.25
N LYS A 97 10.89 12.78 2.98
CA LYS A 97 10.36 13.65 1.91
C LYS A 97 8.85 13.78 2.01
N ARG A 98 8.35 14.92 1.54
CA ARG A 98 6.92 15.25 1.46
C ARG A 98 6.33 14.73 0.16
N ILE A 99 5.11 14.19 0.23
CA ILE A 99 4.33 13.77 -0.93
C ILE A 99 3.62 15.01 -1.47
N GLU A 100 4.15 15.56 -2.56
CA GLU A 100 3.58 16.75 -3.22
C GLU A 100 2.48 16.40 -4.22
N GLU A 101 2.54 15.22 -4.83
CA GLU A 101 1.58 14.79 -5.83
C GLU A 101 1.38 13.27 -5.83
N VAL A 102 0.15 12.85 -6.11
CA VAL A 102 -0.20 11.48 -6.52
C VAL A 102 -1.02 11.59 -7.80
N LYS A 103 -0.54 10.99 -8.88
CA LYS A 103 -1.20 10.98 -10.19
C LYS A 103 -1.04 9.65 -10.89
N GLN A 104 -2.06 9.28 -11.66
CA GLN A 104 -1.97 8.21 -12.64
C GLN A 104 -1.21 8.72 -13.87
N LEU A 105 -0.31 7.90 -14.42
CA LEU A 105 0.35 8.18 -15.68
C LEU A 105 -0.45 7.54 -16.83
N GLY A 106 -0.66 8.29 -17.91
CA GLY A 106 -1.56 7.94 -19.02
C GLY A 106 -2.72 8.93 -19.08
#